data_AF-A0A7Z9WKQ6-F1
#
_entry.id   AF-A0A7Z9WKQ6-F1
#
_cell.length_a   1.000
_cell.length_b   1.000
_cell.length_c   1.000
_cell.angle_alpha   90.00
_cell.angle_beta   90.00
_cell.angle_gamma   90.00
#
_symmetry.space_group_name_H-M   'P 1'
#
loop_
_entity.id
_entity.type
_entity.pdbx_description
1 polymer ?
#
loop_
_entity_poly.entity_id
_entity_poly.type
_entity_poly.pdbx_seq_one_letter_code
_entity_poly.pdbx_strand_id
1 'polypeptide(L)'
;MGGHRPGSSSGATHLGAALHLKRWHIGRSRFCRKHFPSPQSYREFVLDYLVSRELPDELEAYLSVWERSRYNSAKLQRTSEVRCSLEIINPHIECGHIRHALFDFDGTISLIREGWQQVMIPMMVEILLQTPCHESEEELHAVVTDYVERLTGRQTIYQMMRLCEEVRKRGGEPLDPLDYKRMYHERLWERIKGRVAALKAGRVAPEEMMVPGALAMLEAMRARGVTCYLASGTDEAYVLDEAEALGITPYFAGIYGALEDYKRYSKRMVIERIINENR
;
A
#
# COMPACT_ATOMS: atom_id res chain seq x y z
N MET A 1 -37.42 19.81 -52.70
CA MET A 1 -36.21 18.96 -52.60
C MET A 1 -35.28 19.58 -51.58
N GLY A 2 -34.83 18.83 -50.57
CA GLY A 2 -33.89 19.33 -49.57
C GLY A 2 -33.74 18.41 -48.36
N GLY A 3 -32.49 17.99 -48.10
CA GLY A 3 -31.92 17.56 -46.81
C GLY A 3 -32.62 16.51 -45.94
N HIS A 4 -31.97 15.36 -45.72
CA HIS A 4 -31.20 15.17 -44.46
C HIS A 4 -30.19 14.01 -44.53
N ARG A 5 -29.26 14.01 -43.57
CA ARG A 5 -28.12 13.08 -43.40
C ARG A 5 -28.51 11.79 -42.63
N PRO A 6 -27.65 10.75 -42.61
CA PRO A 6 -28.06 9.41 -42.17
C PRO A 6 -28.09 9.25 -40.64
N GLY A 7 -29.02 8.42 -40.15
CA GLY A 7 -28.83 7.66 -38.91
C GLY A 7 -28.06 6.35 -39.20
N SER A 8 -27.59 5.55 -38.25
CA SER A 8 -27.53 5.62 -36.80
C SER A 8 -27.19 4.18 -36.36
N SER A 9 -25.97 3.95 -35.92
CA SER A 9 -25.65 2.80 -35.04
C SER A 9 -24.35 3.09 -34.29
N SER A 10 -24.51 3.57 -33.06
CA SER A 10 -23.42 3.79 -32.12
C SER A 10 -23.02 2.46 -31.48
N GLY A 11 -21.98 1.82 -32.03
CA GLY A 11 -21.25 0.75 -31.34
C GLY A 11 -20.28 1.36 -30.32
N ALA A 12 -20.78 1.87 -29.19
CA ALA A 12 -19.94 2.31 -28.09
C ALA A 12 -19.63 1.11 -27.18
N THR A 13 -18.41 0.62 -27.21
CA THR A 13 -17.90 -0.36 -26.24
C THR A 13 -17.75 0.32 -24.88
N HIS A 14 -18.51 -0.14 -23.89
CA HIS A 14 -18.43 0.39 -22.52
C HIS A 14 -17.10 -0.03 -21.86
N LEU A 15 -16.31 0.95 -21.40
CA LEU A 15 -15.06 0.76 -20.69
C LEU A 15 -15.20 1.21 -19.22
N GLY A 16 -15.50 0.26 -18.33
CA GLY A 16 -15.52 0.48 -16.89
C GLY A 16 -14.14 0.74 -16.25
N ALA A 17 -14.18 1.14 -14.99
CA ALA A 17 -13.08 1.86 -14.37
C ALA A 17 -12.75 1.33 -12.96
N ALA A 18 -11.47 1.05 -12.73
CA ALA A 18 -10.88 1.01 -11.40
C ALA A 18 -10.11 2.32 -11.15
N LEU A 19 -10.48 3.06 -10.10
CA LEU A 19 -9.66 4.13 -9.51
C LEU A 19 -8.40 3.52 -8.90
N HIS A 20 -7.36 4.33 -8.82
CA HIS A 20 -6.18 4.08 -8.01
C HIS A 20 -5.87 5.39 -7.28
N LEU A 21 -5.77 5.39 -5.94
CA LEU A 21 -5.50 6.62 -5.17
C LEU A 21 -4.05 6.63 -4.70
N LYS A 22 -3.28 7.66 -5.07
CA LYS A 22 -2.05 8.02 -4.37
C LYS A 22 -2.29 9.27 -3.52
N ARG A 23 -1.68 9.24 -2.31
CA ARG A 23 -1.33 10.38 -1.45
C ARG A 23 -2.43 10.98 -0.57
N TRP A 24 -2.15 11.01 0.74
CA TRP A 24 -2.79 11.85 1.74
C TRP A 24 -1.73 12.65 2.52
N HIS A 25 -1.94 13.95 2.71
CA HIS A 25 -1.13 14.79 3.60
C HIS A 25 -2.03 15.84 4.28
N ILE A 26 -2.29 15.70 5.58
CA ILE A 26 -2.98 16.73 6.37
C ILE A 26 -1.96 17.76 6.89
N GLY A 27 -2.22 19.04 6.58
CA GLY A 27 -1.48 20.16 7.17
C GLY A 27 -1.90 20.40 8.63
N ARG A 28 -0.92 20.57 9.53
CA ARG A 28 -1.17 20.87 10.95
C ARG A 28 -1.68 22.30 11.16
N SER A 29 -2.94 22.47 11.55
CA SER A 29 -3.43 23.70 12.19
C SER A 29 -3.28 23.61 13.72
N ARG A 30 -2.16 24.16 14.22
CA ARG A 30 -1.90 24.52 15.63
C ARG A 30 -2.40 23.55 16.73
N PHE A 31 -1.56 22.57 17.08
CA PHE A 31 -1.40 22.17 18.48
C PHE A 31 0.10 22.18 18.84
N CYS A 32 0.44 22.61 20.05
CA CYS A 32 1.79 23.08 20.37
C CYS A 32 2.35 22.42 21.64
N ARG A 33 3.65 22.06 21.60
CA ARG A 33 4.51 21.55 22.69
C ARG A 33 4.31 20.06 23.03
N LYS A 34 5.36 19.26 23.27
CA LYS A 34 6.83 19.50 23.25
C LYS A 34 7.58 18.14 23.13
N HIS A 35 8.74 18.13 22.46
CA HIS A 35 9.74 17.04 22.37
C HIS A 35 9.37 15.71 21.69
N PHE A 36 9.57 15.64 20.37
CA PHE A 36 10.11 14.48 19.66
C PHE A 36 11.01 15.00 18.50
N PRO A 37 12.06 14.28 18.07
CA PRO A 37 12.99 14.75 17.01
C PRO A 37 12.34 14.78 15.61
N SER A 38 13.03 15.40 14.66
CA SER A 38 12.46 15.98 13.43
C SER A 38 11.93 14.98 12.39
N PRO A 39 10.76 15.25 11.76
CA PRO A 39 10.26 14.47 10.63
C PRO A 39 10.93 14.92 9.32
N GLN A 40 11.87 14.13 8.79
CA GLN A 40 12.57 14.45 7.53
C GLN A 40 12.56 13.35 6.45
N SER A 41 11.94 12.20 6.72
CA SER A 41 11.78 11.09 5.76
C SER A 41 10.30 10.74 5.55
N TYR A 42 9.56 11.60 4.87
CA TYR A 42 8.18 11.33 4.44
C TYR A 42 8.03 11.63 2.95
N ARG A 43 8.33 10.63 2.11
CA ARG A 43 7.94 10.58 0.70
C ARG A 43 7.50 9.16 0.34
N GLU A 44 6.33 9.08 -0.31
CA GLU A 44 5.79 7.91 -1.03
C GLU A 44 5.19 6.74 -0.23
N PHE A 45 3.92 6.91 0.17
CA PHE A 45 2.96 5.89 0.64
C PHE A 45 1.53 6.41 0.31
N VAL A 46 0.51 5.62 -0.09
CA VAL A 46 0.44 4.22 -0.57
C VAL A 46 -0.37 4.16 -1.90
N LEU A 47 -1.39 3.29 -2.04
CA LEU A 47 -2.18 2.97 -3.24
C LEU A 47 -3.57 2.37 -2.85
N ASP A 48 -4.68 3.10 -3.00
CA ASP A 48 -6.05 2.52 -2.84
C ASP A 48 -6.65 2.13 -4.20
N TYR A 49 -7.77 1.39 -4.23
CA TYR A 49 -8.58 1.16 -5.45
C TYR A 49 -10.09 1.33 -5.20
N LEU A 50 -10.84 1.87 -6.17
CA LEU A 50 -12.33 1.92 -6.14
C LEU A 50 -12.89 1.40 -7.48
N VAL A 51 -13.82 0.45 -7.48
CA VAL A 51 -14.23 -0.27 -8.71
C VAL A 51 -15.65 0.13 -9.15
N SER A 52 -15.82 0.47 -10.43
CA SER A 52 -17.10 0.76 -11.07
C SER A 52 -17.69 -0.44 -11.84
N ARG A 53 -18.92 -0.30 -12.35
CA ARG A 53 -19.86 -1.42 -12.56
C ARG A 53 -19.70 -2.25 -13.86
N GLU A 54 -18.92 -1.80 -14.85
CA GLU A 54 -18.93 -2.38 -16.22
C GLU A 54 -17.54 -2.50 -16.87
N LEU A 55 -16.62 -3.31 -16.32
CA LEU A 55 -15.26 -3.47 -16.89
C LEU A 55 -15.23 -4.29 -18.20
N PRO A 56 -14.45 -3.86 -19.23
CA PRO A 56 -14.28 -4.59 -20.50
C PRO A 56 -13.20 -5.67 -20.39
N ASP A 57 -13.17 -6.61 -21.34
CA ASP A 57 -12.41 -7.85 -21.26
C ASP A 57 -10.86 -7.73 -21.32
N GLU A 58 -10.31 -6.57 -21.69
CA GLU A 58 -8.86 -6.40 -21.92
C GLU A 58 -8.09 -5.85 -20.70
N LEU A 59 -7.71 -6.77 -19.82
CA LEU A 59 -6.92 -6.50 -18.61
C LEU A 59 -5.50 -5.95 -18.91
N GLU A 60 -4.95 -6.15 -20.10
CA GLU A 60 -3.59 -5.67 -20.46
C GLU A 60 -3.48 -4.14 -20.52
N ALA A 61 -4.57 -3.46 -20.90
CA ALA A 61 -4.60 -2.00 -20.94
C ALA A 61 -4.28 -1.39 -19.55
N TYR A 62 -4.81 -2.00 -18.47
CA TYR A 62 -4.56 -1.60 -17.08
C TYR A 62 -3.09 -1.78 -16.67
N LEU A 63 -2.44 -2.87 -17.10
CA LEU A 63 -1.03 -3.12 -16.80
C LEU A 63 -0.11 -2.10 -17.48
N SER A 64 -0.46 -1.66 -18.69
CA SER A 64 0.33 -0.67 -19.44
C SER A 64 0.36 0.73 -18.81
N VAL A 65 -0.60 1.08 -17.95
CA VAL A 65 -0.63 2.34 -17.18
C VAL A 65 0.27 2.23 -15.94
N TRP A 66 0.29 1.04 -15.32
CA TRP A 66 1.13 0.73 -14.14
C TRP A 66 2.63 0.84 -14.43
N GLU A 67 3.07 0.45 -15.63
CA GLU A 67 4.47 0.62 -16.05
C GLU A 67 4.80 2.07 -16.44
N ARG A 68 3.91 2.73 -17.20
CA ARG A 68 4.13 4.12 -17.68
C ARG A 68 4.20 5.16 -16.57
N SER A 69 3.49 4.96 -15.45
CA SER A 69 3.55 5.84 -14.28
C SER A 69 4.97 5.96 -13.68
N ARG A 70 5.84 4.97 -13.88
CA ARG A 70 7.22 4.99 -13.33
C ARG A 70 8.17 5.97 -14.03
N TYR A 71 7.86 6.46 -15.23
CA TYR A 71 8.87 7.07 -16.10
C TYR A 71 9.02 8.60 -15.98
N ASN A 72 8.18 9.28 -15.18
CA ASN A 72 8.10 10.75 -15.14
C ASN A 72 8.51 11.41 -13.80
N SER A 73 9.47 10.82 -13.08
CA SER A 73 10.03 11.42 -11.85
C SER A 73 11.02 12.58 -12.09
N ALA A 74 11.15 13.08 -13.33
CA ALA A 74 12.10 14.13 -13.71
C ALA A 74 11.42 15.50 -13.94
N LYS A 75 11.68 16.44 -13.04
CA LYS A 75 11.27 17.87 -13.02
C LYS A 75 9.80 18.16 -12.69
N LEU A 76 9.58 18.74 -11.51
CA LEU A 76 8.66 19.87 -11.34
C LEU A 76 9.10 20.76 -10.17
N GLN A 77 8.96 22.08 -10.34
CA GLN A 77 9.58 23.11 -9.50
C GLN A 77 8.74 23.45 -8.25
N ARG A 78 9.37 24.08 -7.26
CA ARG A 78 8.71 24.51 -6.02
C ARG A 78 7.71 25.64 -6.28
N THR A 79 6.45 25.44 -5.92
CA THR A 79 5.50 26.53 -5.62
C THR A 79 4.78 26.22 -4.30
N SER A 80 4.45 27.27 -3.53
CA SER A 80 4.14 27.18 -2.11
C SER A 80 2.65 27.34 -1.79
N GLU A 81 1.82 26.44 -2.30
CA GLU A 81 0.44 26.23 -1.82
C GLU A 81 0.18 24.73 -1.63
N VAL A 82 -0.01 24.29 -0.38
CA VAL A 82 -0.43 22.90 -0.11
C VAL A 82 -1.95 22.82 -0.28
N ARG A 83 -2.39 22.62 -1.52
CA ARG A 83 -3.76 22.19 -1.82
C ARG A 83 -3.84 20.67 -1.65
N CYS A 84 -4.84 20.20 -0.92
CA CYS A 84 -5.08 18.75 -0.76
C CYS A 84 -5.71 18.22 -2.05
N SER A 85 -4.90 17.63 -2.94
CA SER A 85 -5.35 17.04 -4.20
C SER A 85 -5.43 15.53 -4.08
N LEU A 86 -6.64 14.96 -4.13
CA LEU A 86 -6.82 13.54 -4.45
C LEU A 86 -6.37 13.32 -5.89
N GLU A 87 -5.44 12.39 -6.12
CA GLU A 87 -5.03 12.00 -7.46
C GLU A 87 -6.05 11.00 -8.03
N ILE A 88 -6.74 11.40 -9.11
CA ILE A 88 -7.69 10.54 -9.82
C ILE A 88 -6.96 9.94 -11.02
N ILE A 89 -6.45 8.72 -10.87
CA ILE A 89 -5.66 8.03 -11.92
C ILE A 89 -6.49 7.70 -13.18
N ASN A 90 -7.80 7.48 -13.04
CA ASN A 90 -8.71 7.41 -14.18
C ASN A 90 -9.69 8.61 -14.15
N PRO A 91 -9.42 9.72 -14.87
CA PRO A 91 -10.26 10.90 -14.87
C PRO A 91 -11.62 10.69 -15.55
N HIS A 92 -11.85 9.55 -16.20
CA HIS A 92 -13.11 9.18 -16.85
C HIS A 92 -14.03 8.34 -15.95
N ILE A 93 -13.67 8.11 -14.70
CA ILE A 93 -14.55 7.37 -13.77
C ILE A 93 -15.84 8.14 -13.48
N GLU A 94 -16.97 7.45 -13.61
CA GLU A 94 -18.29 7.97 -13.25
C GLU A 94 -18.43 8.09 -11.73
N CYS A 95 -18.25 9.31 -11.23
CA CYS A 95 -18.51 9.66 -9.83
C CYS A 95 -19.99 9.45 -9.48
N GLY A 96 -20.26 8.88 -8.30
CA GLY A 96 -21.61 8.63 -7.79
C GLY A 96 -22.10 7.18 -7.95
N HIS A 97 -21.46 6.36 -8.78
CA HIS A 97 -21.81 4.93 -8.97
C HIS A 97 -20.83 3.95 -8.30
N ILE A 98 -19.91 4.45 -7.48
CA ILE A 98 -18.94 3.65 -6.73
C ILE A 98 -19.67 2.91 -5.59
N ARG A 99 -19.69 1.58 -5.65
CA ARG A 99 -20.31 0.72 -4.63
C ARG A 99 -19.30 -0.03 -3.74
N HIS A 100 -18.06 -0.16 -4.19
CA HIS A 100 -17.02 -0.92 -3.50
C HIS A 100 -15.70 -0.14 -3.44
N ALA A 101 -15.02 -0.22 -2.31
CA ALA A 101 -13.72 0.39 -2.06
C ALA A 101 -12.74 -0.64 -1.51
N LEU A 102 -11.49 -0.64 -1.99
CA LEU A 102 -10.41 -1.47 -1.48
C LEU A 102 -9.27 -0.59 -0.96
N PHE A 103 -8.98 -0.74 0.32
CA PHE A 103 -7.92 -0.03 1.02
C PHE A 103 -6.68 -0.92 1.20
N ASP A 104 -5.49 -0.32 1.13
CA ASP A 104 -4.31 -0.89 1.77
C ASP A 104 -4.41 -0.70 3.30
N PHE A 105 -3.49 -1.32 4.05
CA PHE A 105 -3.46 -1.20 5.51
C PHE A 105 -2.31 -0.32 5.99
N ASP A 106 -1.08 -0.80 5.79
CA ASP A 106 0.15 -0.20 6.30
C ASP A 106 0.46 1.11 5.56
N GLY A 107 0.36 2.24 6.26
CA GLY A 107 0.54 3.58 5.68
C GLY A 107 -0.68 4.18 4.96
N THR A 108 -1.79 3.44 4.82
CA THR A 108 -3.10 3.96 4.35
C THR A 108 -4.06 4.17 5.53
N ILE A 109 -4.19 3.16 6.39
CA ILE A 109 -5.08 3.19 7.57
C ILE A 109 -4.25 3.15 8.85
N SER A 110 -3.27 2.24 8.93
CA SER A 110 -2.47 1.97 10.13
C SER A 110 -1.08 2.61 10.08
N LEU A 111 -0.66 3.16 11.23
CA LEU A 111 0.71 3.56 11.54
C LEU A 111 1.36 2.65 12.59
N ILE A 112 0.73 1.54 12.99
CA ILE A 112 1.29 0.59 13.97
C ILE A 112 2.68 0.12 13.55
N ARG A 113 2.87 -0.13 12.25
CA ARG A 113 4.13 -0.57 11.64
C ARG A 113 5.04 0.58 11.16
N GLU A 114 4.79 1.82 11.61
CA GLU A 114 5.66 2.97 11.29
C GLU A 114 7.11 2.69 11.72
N GLY A 115 8.04 2.87 10.78
CA GLY A 115 9.45 2.64 11.00
C GLY A 115 9.91 1.20 10.71
N TRP A 116 9.16 0.45 9.89
CA TRP A 116 9.52 -0.90 9.46
C TRP A 116 10.78 -0.94 8.57
N GLN A 117 11.04 0.12 7.78
CA GLN A 117 12.24 0.23 6.96
C GLN A 117 13.52 0.24 7.82
N GLN A 118 13.46 0.89 8.98
CA GLN A 118 14.53 0.94 9.99
C GLN A 118 14.69 -0.39 10.76
N VAL A 119 13.93 -1.43 10.40
CA VAL A 119 14.14 -2.82 10.82
C VAL A 119 14.61 -3.66 9.64
N MET A 120 13.94 -3.55 8.47
CA MET A 120 14.26 -4.34 7.29
C MET A 120 15.65 -4.02 6.73
N ILE A 121 15.96 -2.73 6.55
CA ILE A 121 17.20 -2.30 5.88
C ILE A 121 18.43 -2.68 6.74
N PRO A 122 18.50 -2.36 8.06
CA PRO A 122 19.63 -2.77 8.88
C PRO A 122 19.80 -4.29 8.94
N MET A 123 18.72 -5.07 9.10
CA MET A 123 18.79 -6.53 9.08
C MET A 123 19.41 -7.07 7.78
N MET A 124 19.02 -6.51 6.64
CA MET A 124 19.56 -6.91 5.33
C MET A 124 21.03 -6.51 5.17
N VAL A 125 21.42 -5.33 5.64
CA VAL A 125 22.83 -4.88 5.65
C VAL A 125 23.69 -5.77 6.55
N GLU A 126 23.24 -6.07 7.78
CA GLU A 126 23.91 -7.00 8.70
C GLU A 126 24.18 -8.37 8.05
N ILE A 127 23.22 -8.90 7.31
CA ILE A 127 23.33 -10.18 6.58
C ILE A 127 24.33 -10.07 5.43
N LEU A 128 24.29 -8.99 4.64
CA LEU A 128 25.19 -8.80 3.51
C LEU A 128 26.65 -8.54 3.95
N LEU A 129 26.87 -7.92 5.12
CA LEU A 129 28.20 -7.77 5.72
C LEU A 129 28.85 -9.11 6.13
N GLN A 130 28.10 -10.21 6.20
CA GLN A 130 28.68 -11.55 6.42
C GLN A 130 29.11 -12.26 5.12
N THR A 131 28.94 -11.64 3.95
CA THR A 131 29.24 -12.28 2.65
C THR A 131 30.72 -12.09 2.24
N PRO A 132 31.35 -13.08 1.59
CA PRO A 132 32.80 -13.03 1.28
C PRO A 132 33.28 -11.84 0.43
N CYS A 133 32.41 -11.28 -0.41
CA CYS A 133 32.72 -10.17 -1.30
C CYS A 133 31.78 -8.96 -1.06
N HIS A 134 31.56 -8.61 0.21
CA HIS A 134 30.77 -7.44 0.59
C HIS A 134 31.49 -6.12 0.24
N GLU A 135 30.73 -5.09 -0.15
CA GLU A 135 31.20 -3.71 -0.28
C GLU A 135 31.21 -2.99 1.09
N SER A 136 31.37 -1.66 1.14
CA SER A 136 31.23 -0.91 2.39
C SER A 136 29.81 -0.95 2.97
N GLU A 137 29.66 -0.70 4.26
CA GLU A 137 28.34 -0.65 4.92
C GLU A 137 27.44 0.42 4.29
N GLU A 138 28.01 1.57 3.92
CA GLU A 138 27.30 2.66 3.24
C GLU A 138 26.81 2.26 1.84
N GLU A 139 27.63 1.55 1.06
CA GLU A 139 27.25 1.04 -0.26
C GLU A 139 26.16 -0.04 -0.16
N LEU A 140 26.30 -0.98 0.79
CA LEU A 140 25.28 -1.97 1.09
C LEU A 140 23.96 -1.31 1.51
N HIS A 141 24.01 -0.30 2.38
CA HIS A 141 22.82 0.42 2.81
C HIS A 141 22.14 1.12 1.63
N ALA A 142 22.89 1.70 0.70
CA ALA A 142 22.32 2.30 -0.52
C ALA A 142 21.64 1.26 -1.43
N VAL A 143 22.30 0.11 -1.67
CA VAL A 143 21.75 -1.00 -2.47
C VAL A 143 20.49 -1.58 -1.85
N VAL A 144 20.50 -1.81 -0.53
CA VAL A 144 19.35 -2.34 0.21
C VAL A 144 18.18 -1.37 0.21
N THR A 145 18.42 -0.08 0.45
CA THR A 145 17.36 0.94 0.38
C THR A 145 16.68 0.95 -0.99
N ASP A 146 17.45 0.97 -2.10
CA ASP A 146 16.89 0.98 -3.46
C ASP A 146 15.93 -0.20 -3.71
N TYR A 147 16.35 -1.44 -3.43
CA TYR A 147 15.49 -2.58 -3.73
C TYR A 147 14.31 -2.69 -2.76
N VAL A 148 14.47 -2.30 -1.48
CA VAL A 148 13.35 -2.26 -0.53
C VAL A 148 12.30 -1.23 -0.97
N GLU A 149 12.70 -0.04 -1.39
CA GLU A 149 11.81 0.99 -1.92
C GLU A 149 11.12 0.50 -3.21
N ARG A 150 11.86 -0.02 -4.20
CA ARG A 150 11.29 -0.52 -5.47
C ARG A 150 10.33 -1.72 -5.33
N LEU A 151 10.40 -2.45 -4.21
CA LEU A 151 9.54 -3.60 -3.91
C LEU A 151 8.41 -3.28 -2.91
N THR A 152 8.39 -2.07 -2.36
CA THR A 152 7.34 -1.62 -1.44
C THR A 152 5.96 -1.73 -2.11
N GLY A 153 4.96 -2.18 -1.34
CA GLY A 153 3.63 -2.54 -1.85
C GLY A 153 3.50 -3.98 -2.40
N ARG A 154 4.61 -4.73 -2.52
CA ARG A 154 4.58 -6.20 -2.68
C ARG A 154 4.65 -6.91 -1.32
N GLN A 155 4.27 -8.19 -1.30
CA GLN A 155 4.45 -9.06 -0.13
C GLN A 155 5.94 -9.11 0.28
N THR A 156 6.21 -9.11 1.59
CA THR A 156 7.54 -9.12 2.20
C THR A 156 8.50 -10.20 1.65
N ILE A 157 7.96 -11.33 1.20
CA ILE A 157 8.76 -12.43 0.62
C ILE A 157 9.56 -11.99 -0.61
N TYR A 158 9.07 -11.00 -1.39
CA TYR A 158 9.79 -10.53 -2.57
C TYR A 158 11.07 -9.79 -2.19
N GLN A 159 11.06 -8.99 -1.12
CA GLN A 159 12.27 -8.38 -0.57
C GLN A 159 13.26 -9.46 -0.11
N MET A 160 12.78 -10.53 0.52
CA MET A 160 13.64 -11.64 0.97
C MET A 160 14.23 -12.46 -0.18
N MET A 161 13.46 -12.68 -1.27
CA MET A 161 13.98 -13.28 -2.50
C MET A 161 15.10 -12.42 -3.11
N ARG A 162 14.97 -11.09 -3.10
CA ARG A 162 16.02 -10.17 -3.58
C ARG A 162 17.24 -10.14 -2.66
N LEU A 163 17.06 -10.25 -1.34
CA LEU A 163 18.17 -10.47 -0.41
C LEU A 163 18.93 -11.76 -0.77
N CYS A 164 18.25 -12.86 -1.09
CA CYS A 164 18.89 -14.11 -1.51
C CYS A 164 19.66 -13.98 -2.84
N GLU A 165 19.23 -13.10 -3.76
CA GLU A 165 20.00 -12.77 -4.96
C GLU A 165 21.28 -11.97 -4.61
N GLU A 166 21.14 -10.94 -3.77
CA GLU A 166 22.25 -10.06 -3.36
C GLU A 166 23.29 -10.79 -2.47
N VAL A 167 22.89 -11.81 -1.70
CA VAL A 167 23.81 -12.69 -0.95
C VAL A 167 24.64 -13.56 -1.92
N ARG A 168 23.99 -14.24 -2.88
CA ARG A 168 24.69 -15.07 -3.89
C ARG A 168 25.66 -14.26 -4.74
N LYS A 169 25.25 -13.05 -5.13
CA LYS A 169 26.07 -12.10 -5.91
C LYS A 169 27.40 -11.76 -5.22
N ARG A 170 27.47 -11.86 -3.89
CA ARG A 170 28.68 -11.61 -3.07
C ARG A 170 29.39 -12.89 -2.61
N GLY A 171 29.06 -14.02 -3.23
CA GLY A 171 29.67 -15.32 -2.91
C GLY A 171 29.17 -15.96 -1.60
N GLY A 172 28.08 -15.46 -1.01
CA GLY A 172 27.46 -16.06 0.16
C GLY A 172 26.40 -17.10 -0.22
N GLU A 173 26.18 -18.08 0.66
CA GLU A 173 25.05 -19.00 0.57
C GLU A 173 23.85 -18.44 1.35
N PRO A 174 22.70 -18.14 0.69
CA PRO A 174 21.54 -17.58 1.36
C PRO A 174 20.72 -18.64 2.10
N LEU A 175 20.05 -18.21 3.17
CA LEU A 175 18.96 -18.96 3.79
C LEU A 175 17.73 -19.01 2.85
N ASP A 176 16.72 -19.79 3.23
CA ASP A 176 15.43 -19.73 2.54
C ASP A 176 14.78 -18.34 2.71
N PRO A 177 14.13 -17.78 1.67
CA PRO A 177 13.40 -16.51 1.79
C PRO A 177 12.38 -16.45 2.93
N LEU A 178 11.77 -17.58 3.33
CA LEU A 178 10.84 -17.66 4.46
C LEU A 178 11.55 -17.53 5.81
N ASP A 179 12.80 -18.00 5.94
CA ASP A 179 13.59 -17.83 7.16
C ASP A 179 13.97 -16.37 7.37
N TYR A 180 14.42 -15.68 6.31
CA TYR A 180 14.65 -14.23 6.35
C TYR A 180 13.35 -13.44 6.63
N LYS A 181 12.21 -13.88 6.08
CA LYS A 181 10.89 -13.29 6.38
C LYS A 181 10.56 -13.44 7.88
N ARG A 182 10.79 -14.61 8.47
CA ARG A 182 10.57 -14.87 9.90
C ARG A 182 11.47 -14.00 10.78
N MET A 183 12.78 -13.93 10.48
CA MET A 183 13.73 -13.04 11.18
C MET A 183 13.27 -11.57 11.16
N TYR A 184 12.80 -11.09 10.01
CA TYR A 184 12.26 -9.73 9.89
C TYR A 184 10.99 -9.53 10.72
N HIS A 185 10.05 -10.49 10.69
CA HIS A 185 8.82 -10.42 11.48
C HIS A 185 9.08 -10.42 12.99
N GLU A 186 10.03 -11.22 13.48
CA GLU A 186 10.46 -11.22 14.88
C GLU A 186 11.05 -9.84 15.29
N ARG A 187 12.00 -9.31 14.50
CA ARG A 187 12.59 -7.99 14.76
C ARG A 187 11.57 -6.84 14.67
N LEU A 188 10.62 -6.92 13.73
CA LEU A 188 9.56 -5.92 13.59
C LEU A 188 8.58 -6.00 14.77
N TRP A 189 8.21 -7.21 15.20
CA TRP A 189 7.34 -7.41 16.35
C TRP A 189 7.93 -6.78 17.62
N GLU A 190 9.23 -6.98 17.87
CA GLU A 190 9.92 -6.36 19.00
C GLU A 190 9.80 -4.81 19.00
N ARG A 191 9.78 -4.19 17.81
CA ARG A 191 9.59 -2.75 17.65
C ARG A 191 8.14 -2.29 17.85
N ILE A 192 7.14 -3.08 17.44
CA ILE A 192 5.72 -2.67 17.44
C ILE A 192 4.89 -3.19 18.61
N LYS A 193 5.32 -4.26 19.30
CA LYS A 193 4.54 -4.92 20.37
C LYS A 193 4.08 -3.97 21.48
N GLY A 194 4.88 -2.95 21.79
CA GLY A 194 4.53 -1.91 22.75
C GLY A 194 3.35 -1.02 22.30
N ARG A 195 3.26 -0.73 20.98
CA ARG A 195 2.14 0.02 20.38
C ARG A 195 0.86 -0.81 20.41
N VAL A 196 0.93 -2.06 19.97
CA VAL A 196 -0.20 -3.01 19.97
C VAL A 196 -0.71 -3.26 21.39
N ALA A 197 0.18 -3.45 22.37
CA ALA A 197 -0.18 -3.60 23.78
C ALA A 197 -0.64 -2.30 24.47
N ALA A 198 -0.38 -1.12 23.88
CA ALA A 198 -0.96 0.14 24.35
C ALA A 198 -2.40 0.31 23.83
N LEU A 199 -2.62 0.06 22.53
CA LEU A 199 -3.94 0.07 21.88
C LEU A 199 -4.90 -0.92 22.55
N LYS A 200 -4.54 -2.20 22.64
CA LYS A 200 -5.35 -3.25 23.28
C LYS A 200 -5.68 -3.00 24.75
N ALA A 201 -4.88 -2.17 25.42
CA ALA A 201 -5.09 -1.77 26.82
C ALA A 201 -5.83 -0.42 26.96
N GLY A 202 -6.26 0.21 25.86
CA GLY A 202 -6.90 1.54 25.87
C GLY A 202 -6.00 2.67 26.38
N ARG A 203 -4.66 2.50 26.34
CA ARG A 203 -3.69 3.48 26.85
C ARG A 203 -3.29 4.55 25.82
N VAL A 204 -3.64 4.32 24.56
CA VAL A 204 -3.44 5.19 23.40
C VAL A 204 -4.71 5.10 22.57
N ALA A 205 -5.22 6.23 22.07
CA ALA A 205 -6.41 6.22 21.22
C ALA A 205 -6.07 5.65 19.83
N PRO A 206 -6.95 4.82 19.20
CA PRO A 206 -6.69 4.27 17.86
C PRO A 206 -6.26 5.31 16.84
N GLU A 207 -6.86 6.50 16.88
CA GLU A 207 -6.59 7.63 15.97
C GLU A 207 -5.14 8.15 16.06
N GLU A 208 -4.45 7.96 17.18
CA GLU A 208 -3.02 8.29 17.32
C GLU A 208 -2.10 7.31 16.57
N MET A 209 -2.61 6.11 16.28
CA MET A 209 -1.92 5.02 15.56
C MET A 209 -2.51 4.78 14.16
N MET A 210 -3.37 5.69 13.68
CA MET A 210 -3.94 5.68 12.34
C MET A 210 -3.36 6.80 11.48
N VAL A 211 -3.42 6.62 10.16
CA VAL A 211 -3.18 7.72 9.23
C VAL A 211 -4.23 8.81 9.49
N PRO A 212 -3.83 10.08 9.68
CA PRO A 212 -4.77 11.16 10.00
C PRO A 212 -5.96 11.18 9.03
N GLY A 213 -7.18 11.13 9.58
CA GLY A 213 -8.44 11.15 8.82
C GLY A 213 -8.82 9.87 8.09
N ALA A 214 -8.06 8.77 8.21
CA ALA A 214 -8.46 7.46 7.70
C ALA A 214 -9.80 6.98 8.28
N LEU A 215 -10.02 7.15 9.59
CA LEU A 215 -11.30 6.82 10.23
C LEU A 215 -12.47 7.62 9.63
N ALA A 216 -12.30 8.94 9.50
CA ALA A 216 -13.31 9.82 8.89
C ALA A 216 -13.59 9.46 7.42
N MET A 217 -12.61 8.94 6.67
CA MET A 217 -12.82 8.41 5.33
C MET A 217 -13.66 7.12 5.35
N LEU A 218 -13.37 6.17 6.25
CA LEU A 218 -14.14 4.93 6.39
C LEU A 218 -15.60 5.22 6.81
N GLU A 219 -15.80 6.13 7.76
CA GLU A 219 -17.14 6.63 8.15
C GLU A 219 -17.86 7.28 6.97
N ALA A 220 -17.17 8.15 6.22
CA ALA A 220 -17.73 8.83 5.05
C ALA A 220 -18.12 7.85 3.93
N MET A 221 -17.36 6.79 3.71
CA MET A 221 -17.67 5.73 2.74
C MET A 221 -18.89 4.91 3.20
N ARG A 222 -18.90 4.47 4.47
CA ARG A 222 -20.02 3.73 5.07
C ARG A 222 -21.32 4.53 5.04
N ALA A 223 -21.27 5.82 5.37
CA ALA A 223 -22.44 6.72 5.32
C ALA A 223 -23.00 6.93 3.90
N ARG A 224 -22.21 6.64 2.86
CA ARG A 224 -22.61 6.68 1.44
C ARG A 224 -23.03 5.31 0.89
N GLY A 225 -23.06 4.27 1.72
CA GLY A 225 -23.38 2.91 1.30
C GLY A 225 -22.27 2.23 0.48
N VAL A 226 -21.02 2.71 0.57
CA VAL A 226 -19.88 2.09 -0.10
C VAL A 226 -19.35 0.93 0.76
N THR A 227 -19.34 -0.27 0.20
CA THR A 227 -18.79 -1.47 0.85
C THR A 227 -17.27 -1.43 0.80
N CYS A 228 -16.62 -1.33 1.96
CA CYS A 228 -15.18 -1.27 2.05
C CYS A 228 -14.57 -2.67 2.27
N TYR A 229 -13.39 -2.89 1.71
CA TYR A 229 -12.54 -4.07 1.90
C TYR A 229 -11.11 -3.62 2.20
N LEU A 230 -10.33 -4.46 2.85
CA LEU A 230 -8.93 -4.20 3.18
C LEU A 230 -8.06 -5.33 2.61
N ALA A 231 -7.00 -4.99 1.87
CA ALA A 231 -6.01 -5.96 1.40
C ALA A 231 -4.58 -5.49 1.66
N SER A 232 -3.90 -6.13 2.62
CA SER A 232 -2.49 -5.83 2.96
C SER A 232 -1.52 -6.82 2.30
N GLY A 233 -0.24 -6.43 2.22
CA GLY A 233 0.89 -7.33 1.93
C GLY A 233 1.50 -7.97 3.18
N THR A 234 1.07 -7.56 4.37
CA THR A 234 1.41 -8.14 5.68
C THR A 234 0.60 -9.42 5.92
N ASP A 235 1.17 -10.39 6.65
CA ASP A 235 0.53 -11.70 6.91
C ASP A 235 -0.81 -11.56 7.64
N GLU A 236 -1.82 -12.32 7.20
CA GLU A 236 -3.23 -12.13 7.57
C GLU A 236 -3.49 -12.13 9.08
N ALA A 237 -2.84 -13.02 9.83
CA ALA A 237 -2.97 -13.09 11.28
C ALA A 237 -2.60 -11.75 11.97
N TYR A 238 -1.58 -11.04 11.48
CA TYR A 238 -1.20 -9.74 12.03
C TYR A 238 -2.16 -8.63 11.59
N VAL A 239 -2.62 -8.67 10.34
CA VAL A 239 -3.54 -7.66 9.78
C VAL A 239 -4.86 -7.68 10.56
N LEU A 240 -5.39 -8.87 10.86
CA LEU A 240 -6.59 -9.05 11.67
C LEU A 240 -6.38 -8.57 13.11
N ASP A 241 -5.27 -8.96 13.75
CA ASP A 241 -4.96 -8.57 15.13
C ASP A 241 -4.78 -7.05 15.30
N GLU A 242 -4.17 -6.39 14.32
CA GLU A 242 -3.93 -4.95 14.31
C GLU A 242 -5.17 -4.15 13.91
N ALA A 243 -5.99 -4.66 12.98
CA ALA A 243 -7.28 -4.04 12.63
C ALA A 243 -8.28 -4.10 13.80
N GLU A 244 -8.29 -5.20 14.55
CA GLU A 244 -9.09 -5.33 15.77
C GLU A 244 -8.58 -4.39 16.88
N ALA A 245 -7.25 -4.28 17.06
CA ALA A 245 -6.65 -3.35 18.01
C ALA A 245 -6.92 -1.87 17.69
N LEU A 246 -7.18 -1.53 16.42
CA LEU A 246 -7.62 -0.19 15.99
C LEU A 246 -9.14 -0.01 16.02
N GLY A 247 -9.93 -1.07 16.28
CA GLY A 247 -11.39 -1.03 16.25
C GLY A 247 -11.98 -0.80 14.85
N ILE A 248 -11.21 -1.03 13.78
CA ILE A 248 -11.63 -0.74 12.40
C ILE A 248 -12.31 -1.94 11.70
N THR A 249 -12.26 -3.15 12.29
CA THR A 249 -12.89 -4.36 11.75
C THR A 249 -14.34 -4.14 11.28
N PRO A 250 -15.23 -3.44 12.01
CA PRO A 250 -16.63 -3.23 11.60
C PRO A 250 -16.84 -2.34 10.36
N TYR A 251 -15.78 -1.71 9.82
CA TYR A 251 -15.87 -0.91 8.60
C TYR A 251 -15.65 -1.73 7.31
N PHE A 252 -15.14 -2.96 7.42
CA PHE A 252 -14.77 -3.77 6.27
C PHE A 252 -15.65 -5.03 6.14
N ALA A 253 -16.15 -5.28 4.92
CA ALA A 253 -16.84 -6.52 4.58
C ALA A 253 -15.89 -7.71 4.38
N GLY A 254 -14.58 -7.44 4.28
CA GLY A 254 -13.53 -8.45 4.25
C GLY A 254 -12.16 -7.80 4.47
N ILE A 255 -11.35 -8.45 5.30
CA ILE A 255 -9.97 -8.09 5.60
C ILE A 255 -9.10 -9.25 5.12
N TYR A 256 -8.13 -8.96 4.26
CA TYR A 256 -7.30 -9.94 3.58
C TYR A 256 -5.82 -9.60 3.79
N GLY A 257 -5.02 -10.59 4.16
CA GLY A 257 -3.57 -10.44 4.28
C GLY A 257 -2.80 -11.51 3.52
N ALA A 258 -1.47 -11.44 3.57
CA ALA A 258 -0.62 -12.42 2.92
C ALA A 258 -0.79 -13.81 3.57
N LEU A 259 -0.87 -14.83 2.70
CA LEU A 259 -0.93 -16.24 3.06
C LEU A 259 0.47 -16.87 2.97
N GLU A 260 0.69 -17.97 3.69
CA GLU A 260 1.98 -18.68 3.70
C GLU A 260 2.40 -19.16 2.30
N ASP A 261 1.46 -19.71 1.51
CA ASP A 261 1.68 -19.93 0.09
C ASP A 261 1.60 -18.59 -0.66
N TYR A 262 2.71 -17.87 -0.67
CA TYR A 262 2.86 -16.57 -1.30
C TYR A 262 2.52 -16.55 -2.81
N LYS A 263 2.47 -17.72 -3.47
CA LYS A 263 2.04 -17.85 -4.87
C LYS A 263 0.51 -17.80 -5.03
N ARG A 264 -0.24 -18.09 -3.96
CA ARG A 264 -1.72 -18.07 -3.91
C ARG A 264 -2.30 -16.73 -3.46
N TYR A 265 -1.47 -15.77 -3.05
CA TYR A 265 -1.95 -14.47 -2.61
C TYR A 265 -1.47 -13.33 -3.51
N SER A 266 -2.41 -12.50 -3.93
CA SER A 266 -2.11 -11.17 -4.46
C SER A 266 -3.31 -10.27 -4.24
N LYS A 267 -3.09 -8.95 -4.08
CA LYS A 267 -4.18 -7.97 -4.02
C LYS A 267 -5.08 -8.05 -5.27
N ARG A 268 -4.51 -8.44 -6.41
CA ARG A 268 -5.23 -8.77 -7.65
C ARG A 268 -6.28 -9.86 -7.45
N MET A 269 -5.98 -10.96 -6.78
CA MET A 269 -6.96 -12.03 -6.52
C MET A 269 -8.10 -11.57 -5.61
N VAL A 270 -7.81 -10.69 -4.64
CA VAL A 270 -8.86 -10.05 -3.81
C VAL A 270 -9.76 -9.17 -4.68
N ILE A 271 -9.19 -8.35 -5.57
CA ILE A 271 -9.93 -7.52 -6.53
C ILE A 271 -10.78 -8.39 -7.48
N GLU A 272 -10.19 -9.43 -8.09
CA GLU A 272 -10.89 -10.36 -8.99
C GLU A 272 -12.06 -11.07 -8.27
N ARG A 273 -11.86 -11.49 -7.02
CA ARG A 273 -12.91 -12.07 -6.18
C ARG A 273 -14.04 -11.09 -5.92
N ILE A 274 -13.74 -9.88 -5.44
CA ILE A 274 -14.74 -8.83 -5.18
C ILE A 274 -15.53 -8.51 -6.45
N ILE A 275 -14.86 -8.40 -7.60
CA ILE A 275 -15.51 -8.17 -8.90
C ILE A 275 -16.46 -9.34 -9.24
N ASN A 276 -15.98 -10.58 -9.18
CA ASN A 276 -16.77 -11.75 -9.58
C ASN A 276 -17.97 -12.02 -8.66
N GLU A 277 -17.85 -11.76 -7.36
CA GLU A 277 -18.94 -11.91 -6.38
C GLU A 277 -19.99 -10.78 -6.46
N ASN A 278 -19.71 -9.66 -7.14
CA ASN A 278 -20.57 -8.45 -7.16
C ASN A 278 -20.93 -7.93 -8.57
N ARG A 279 -20.79 -8.80 -9.60
CA ARG A 279 -21.30 -8.56 -10.97
C ARG A 279 -22.83 -8.36 -10.97
#